data_AF-A0A3P6STR3-F1
#
_entry.id   AF-A0A3P6STR3-F1
#
_cell.length_a   1.000
_cell.length_b   1.000
_cell.length_c   1.000
_cell.angle_alpha   90.00
_cell.angle_beta   90.00
_cell.angle_gamma   90.00
#
_symmetry.space_group_name_H-M   'P 1'
#
loop_
_entity.id
_entity.type
_entity.pdbx_description
1 polymer ?
#
loop_
_entity_poly.entity_id
_entity_poly.type
_entity_poly.pdbx_seq_one_letter_code
_entity_poly.pdbx_strand_id
1 'polypeptide(L)'
;MFTWSEDVKSLPGPVGVKYDDSMTVLKIHLVVMGIREKTMVRAANTDVHLKYNEEGLSVLLEVFKLNKRTRPPMKTVLEKRYFEMPKCPNKILSVDYKLKKNQCILSVRKSFPGLWANALSL
;
A
#
# COMPACT_ATOMS: atom_id res chain seq x y z
N MET A 1 8.56 2.38 16.07
CA MET A 1 8.56 3.13 14.79
C MET A 1 9.09 2.20 13.71
N PHE A 2 8.41 2.03 12.57
CA PHE A 2 8.94 1.21 11.48
C PHE A 2 10.18 1.88 10.92
N THR A 3 11.34 1.29 11.13
CA THR A 3 12.56 1.78 10.52
C THR A 3 12.60 1.29 9.08
N TRP A 4 12.29 2.22 8.19
CA TRP A 4 12.71 2.17 6.79
C TRP A 4 14.01 2.95 6.66
N SER A 5 14.86 2.52 5.73
CA SER A 5 16.04 3.27 5.37
C SER A 5 15.65 4.60 4.70
N GLU A 6 16.50 5.61 4.82
CA GLU A 6 16.20 6.97 4.35
C GLU A 6 16.02 7.05 2.83
N ASP A 7 16.65 6.15 2.08
CA ASP A 7 16.41 5.98 0.64
C ASP A 7 14.97 5.54 0.33
N VAL A 8 14.33 4.76 1.19
CA VAL A 8 12.92 4.36 1.00
C VAL A 8 11.99 5.51 1.34
N LYS A 9 12.25 6.24 2.43
CA LYS A 9 11.42 7.38 2.84
C LYS A 9 11.47 8.55 1.85
N SER A 10 12.59 8.70 1.14
CA SER A 10 12.77 9.71 0.09
C SER A 10 12.12 9.33 -1.25
N LEU A 11 11.56 8.12 -1.38
CA LEU A 11 10.82 7.72 -2.58
C LEU A 11 9.55 8.56 -2.75
N PRO A 12 9.12 8.78 -4.00
CA PRO A 12 7.88 9.50 -4.26
C PRO A 12 6.67 8.74 -3.70
N GLY A 13 5.70 9.52 -3.20
CA GLY A 13 4.39 9.03 -2.80
C GLY A 13 3.56 8.53 -3.98
N PRO A 14 2.43 7.82 -3.73
CA PRO A 14 1.47 7.48 -4.77
C PRO A 14 1.00 8.70 -5.55
N VAL A 15 0.62 8.52 -6.81
CA VAL A 15 0.13 9.60 -7.71
C VAL A 15 -1.13 10.25 -7.16
N GLY A 16 -1.91 9.51 -6.38
CA GLY A 16 -3.06 10.01 -5.66
C GLY A 16 -3.40 9.09 -4.50
N VAL A 17 -4.02 9.66 -3.46
CA VAL A 17 -4.50 8.93 -2.29
C VAL A 17 -5.96 9.28 -2.09
N LYS A 18 -6.84 8.27 -2.04
CA LYS A 18 -8.25 8.43 -1.72
C LYS A 18 -8.62 7.60 -0.51
N TYR A 19 -9.37 8.18 0.40
CA TYR A 19 -9.91 7.52 1.58
C TYR A 19 -11.38 7.17 1.35
N ASP A 20 -11.74 5.90 1.58
CA ASP A 20 -13.13 5.43 1.67
C ASP A 20 -13.33 4.91 3.09
N ASP A 21 -14.09 5.67 3.87
CA ASP A 21 -14.10 5.55 5.31
C ASP A 21 -15.46 5.07 5.82
N SER A 22 -15.42 4.03 6.65
CA SER A 22 -16.60 3.47 7.32
C SER A 22 -16.35 3.37 8.81
N MET A 23 -17.39 3.06 9.59
CA MET A 23 -17.27 2.98 11.04
C MET A 23 -16.15 2.05 11.50
N THR A 24 -15.98 0.87 10.89
CA THR A 24 -15.02 -0.15 11.37
C THR A 24 -13.79 -0.31 10.48
N VAL A 25 -13.84 0.19 9.24
CA VAL A 25 -12.76 0.00 8.25
C VAL A 25 -12.49 1.30 7.52
N LEU A 26 -11.22 1.68 7.44
CA LEU A 26 -10.73 2.70 6.51
C LEU A 26 -10.09 2.00 5.31
N LYS A 27 -10.58 2.29 4.10
CA LYS A 27 -9.90 1.89 2.87
C LYS A 27 -9.07 3.05 2.34
N ILE A 28 -7.81 2.79 2.08
CA ILE A 28 -6.86 3.75 1.52
C ILE A 28 -6.50 3.29 0.12
N HIS A 29 -6.97 4.02 -0.89
CA HIS A 29 -6.68 3.80 -2.29
C HIS A 29 -5.41 4.56 -2.67
N LEU A 30 -4.31 3.83 -2.85
CA LEU A 30 -3.03 4.36 -3.32
C LEU A 30 -2.96 4.18 -4.84
N VAL A 31 -3.01 5.28 -5.60
CA VAL A 31 -2.91 5.26 -7.06
C VAL A 31 -1.44 5.15 -7.46
N VAL A 32 -1.07 4.01 -8.05
CA VAL A 32 0.28 3.73 -8.54
C VAL A 32 0.16 3.12 -9.92
N MET A 33 0.67 3.83 -10.92
CA MET A 33 0.52 3.46 -12.32
C MET A 33 1.26 2.14 -12.61
N GLY A 34 0.70 1.33 -13.50
CA GLY A 34 1.33 0.08 -13.92
C GLY A 34 1.13 -1.12 -12.98
N ILE A 35 0.51 -0.94 -11.82
CA ILE A 35 0.01 -2.06 -11.00
C ILE A 35 -1.03 -2.86 -11.80
N ARG A 36 -0.83 -4.18 -11.83
CA ARG A 36 -1.77 -5.17 -12.38
C ARG A 36 -2.08 -6.19 -11.30
N GLU A 37 -3.37 -6.44 -11.15
CA GLU A 37 -3.88 -7.46 -10.23
C GLU A 37 -3.54 -8.87 -10.73
N LYS A 38 -3.50 -9.81 -9.79
CA LYS A 38 -3.44 -11.23 -10.10
C LYS A 38 -4.77 -11.66 -10.72
N THR A 39 -4.71 -12.35 -11.83
CA THR A 39 -5.84 -13.04 -12.45
C THR A 39 -5.57 -14.55 -12.48
N MET A 40 -6.54 -15.35 -12.94
CA MET A 40 -6.32 -16.80 -13.10
C MET A 40 -5.15 -17.12 -14.06
N VAL A 41 -4.87 -16.22 -15.01
CA VAL A 41 -3.88 -16.43 -16.08
C VAL A 41 -2.59 -15.60 -15.91
N ARG A 42 -2.58 -14.61 -15.02
CA ARG A 42 -1.43 -13.71 -14.82
C ARG A 42 -1.18 -13.45 -13.34
N ALA A 43 0.07 -13.58 -12.91
CA ALA A 43 0.50 -13.11 -11.61
C ALA A 43 0.43 -11.58 -11.53
N ALA A 44 0.27 -11.05 -10.32
CA ALA A 44 0.47 -9.63 -10.07
C ALA A 44 1.92 -9.22 -10.42
N ASN A 45 2.11 -7.95 -10.76
CA ASN A 45 3.42 -7.40 -11.12
C ASN A 45 3.90 -6.37 -10.08
N THR A 46 3.52 -6.53 -8.83
CA THR A 46 3.85 -5.60 -7.76
C THR A 46 4.17 -6.36 -6.49
N ASP A 47 5.32 -6.07 -5.89
CA ASP A 47 5.60 -6.50 -4.52
C ASP A 47 5.11 -5.42 -3.56
N VAL A 48 4.46 -5.86 -2.48
CA VAL A 48 3.88 -4.99 -1.46
C VAL A 48 4.55 -5.32 -0.14
N HIS A 49 5.33 -4.38 0.38
CA HIS A 49 5.99 -4.51 1.67
C HIS A 49 5.25 -3.65 2.69
N LEU A 50 4.24 -4.23 3.32
CA LEU A 50 3.39 -3.59 4.32
C LEU A 50 3.96 -3.81 5.73
N LYS A 51 4.11 -2.74 6.49
CA LYS A 51 4.44 -2.77 7.93
C LYS A 51 3.44 -1.92 8.70
N TYR A 52 2.89 -2.43 9.79
CA TYR A 52 1.95 -1.69 10.65
C TYR A 52 2.00 -2.19 12.10
N ASN A 53 1.55 -1.34 13.03
CA ASN A 53 1.36 -1.63 14.45
C ASN A 53 0.00 -1.05 14.87
N GLU A 54 -0.25 -0.98 16.18
CA GLU A 54 -1.47 -0.38 16.69
C GLU A 54 -1.61 1.11 16.34
N GLU A 55 -0.53 1.85 16.10
CA GLU A 55 -0.58 3.32 15.96
C GLU A 55 -0.49 3.82 14.53
N GLY A 56 0.14 3.08 13.61
CA GLY A 56 0.42 3.56 12.28
C GLY A 56 0.78 2.46 11.30
N LEU A 57 0.95 2.85 10.04
CA LEU A 57 1.28 1.93 8.95
C LEU A 57 2.20 2.59 7.92
N SER A 58 2.90 1.76 7.17
CA SER A 58 3.75 2.15 6.05
C SER A 58 3.77 1.06 5.00
N VAL A 59 3.89 1.44 3.73
CA VAL A 59 3.94 0.49 2.62
C VAL A 59 4.94 0.96 1.57
N LEU A 60 5.81 0.05 1.16
CA LEU A 60 6.62 0.18 -0.05
C LEU A 60 6.01 -0.68 -1.15
N LEU A 61 5.74 -0.06 -2.29
CA LEU A 61 5.20 -0.69 -3.49
C LEU A 61 6.27 -0.72 -4.57
N GLU A 62 6.59 -1.91 -5.09
CA GLU A 62 7.56 -2.09 -6.17
C GLU A 62 6.89 -2.72 -7.40
N VAL A 63 6.61 -1.91 -8.42
CA VAL A 63 6.08 -2.39 -9.69
C VAL A 63 7.24 -2.96 -10.51
N PHE A 64 7.08 -4.16 -11.03
CA PHE A 64 8.13 -4.85 -11.77
C PHE A 64 7.67 -5.42 -13.10
N LYS A 65 8.66 -5.77 -13.91
CA LYS A 65 8.52 -6.61 -15.10
C LYS A 65 9.28 -7.90 -14.85
N LEU A 66 8.62 -9.03 -15.08
CA LEU A 66 9.25 -10.34 -15.00
C LEU A 66 9.66 -10.80 -16.40
N ASN A 67 10.95 -11.01 -16.61
CA ASN A 67 11.48 -11.65 -17.80
C ASN A 67 11.46 -13.17 -17.59
N LYS A 68 10.48 -13.84 -18.20
CA LYS A 68 10.33 -15.31 -18.14
C LYS A 68 11.20 -16.06 -19.16
N ARG A 69 11.92 -15.34 -20.04
CA ARG A 69 12.80 -15.97 -21.04
C ARG A 69 14.11 -16.46 -20.41
N THR A 70 14.55 -15.85 -19.31
CA THR A 70 15.73 -16.27 -18.56
C THR A 70 15.39 -17.40 -17.60
N ARG A 71 16.37 -18.26 -17.28
CA ARG A 71 16.27 -19.30 -16.27
C ARG A 71 17.40 -19.10 -15.24
N PRO A 72 17.11 -18.64 -14.01
CA PRO A 72 15.78 -18.35 -13.47
C PRO A 72 15.12 -17.09 -14.07
N PRO A 73 13.79 -16.94 -13.96
CA PRO A 73 13.11 -15.71 -14.36
C PRO A 73 13.68 -14.49 -13.64
N MET A 74 13.98 -13.43 -14.40
CA MET A 74 14.61 -12.22 -13.84
C MET A 74 13.55 -11.13 -13.61
N LYS A 75 13.53 -10.58 -12.39
CA LYS A 75 12.66 -9.46 -12.02
C LYS A 75 13.42 -8.14 -12.21
N THR A 76 12.80 -7.18 -12.90
CA THR A 76 13.30 -5.80 -13.03
C THR A 76 12.28 -4.86 -12.41
N VAL A 77 12.66 -4.12 -11.38
CA VAL A 77 11.80 -3.08 -10.77
C VAL A 77 11.74 -1.89 -11.72
N LEU A 78 10.53 -1.49 -12.07
CA LEU A 78 10.26 -0.36 -12.96
C LEU A 78 9.95 0.91 -12.17
N GLU A 79 9.29 0.76 -11.02
CA GLU A 79 8.82 1.89 -10.21
C GLU A 79 8.75 1.50 -8.74
N LYS A 80 9.13 2.42 -7.86
CA LYS A 80 8.97 2.29 -6.41
C LYS A 80 8.17 3.47 -5.88
N ARG A 81 7.21 3.20 -5.00
CA ARG A 81 6.42 4.23 -4.30
C ARG A 81 6.35 3.91 -2.82
N TYR A 82 6.47 4.94 -1.99
CA TYR A 82 6.40 4.82 -0.54
C TYR A 82 5.21 5.62 0.01
N PHE A 83 4.47 5.04 0.93
CA PHE A 83 3.38 5.73 1.63
C PHE A 83 3.44 5.38 3.11
N GLU A 84 3.25 6.38 3.97
CA GLU A 84 3.18 6.18 5.40
C GLU A 84 2.07 7.01 6.05
N MET A 85 1.52 6.45 7.12
CA MET A 85 0.71 7.14 8.10
C MET A 85 1.34 6.86 9.46
N PRO A 86 2.23 7.75 9.93
CA PRO A 86 2.98 7.54 11.17
C PRO A 86 2.08 7.38 12.39
N LYS A 87 0.94 8.09 12.39
CA LYS A 87 -0.05 8.07 13.45
C LYS A 87 -1.46 8.08 12.87
N CYS A 88 -2.25 7.07 13.22
CA CYS A 88 -3.67 6.98 12.92
C CYS A 88 -4.50 7.59 14.04
N PRO A 89 -5.75 8.02 13.76
CA PRO A 89 -6.64 8.61 14.77
C PRO A 89 -6.96 7.70 15.95
N ASN A 90 -6.97 6.38 15.75
CA ASN A 90 -7.17 5.39 16.79
C ASN A 90 -6.41 4.10 16.48
N LYS A 91 -6.43 3.14 17.40
CA LYS A 91 -5.69 1.89 17.27
C LYS A 91 -6.14 1.07 16.05
N ILE A 92 -5.17 0.50 15.37
CA ILE A 92 -5.35 -0.42 14.26
C ILE A 92 -5.41 -1.85 14.80
N LEU A 93 -6.41 -2.63 14.39
CA LEU A 93 -6.49 -4.07 14.67
C LEU A 93 -5.71 -4.89 13.64
N SER A 94 -5.89 -4.58 12.36
CA SER A 94 -5.20 -5.26 11.27
C SER A 94 -5.16 -4.38 10.03
N VAL A 95 -4.18 -4.63 9.16
CA VAL A 95 -4.13 -4.03 7.82
C VAL A 95 -3.95 -5.13 6.80
N ASP A 96 -4.88 -5.16 5.84
CA ASP A 96 -4.82 -6.03 4.67
C ASP A 96 -4.62 -5.17 3.41
N TYR A 97 -4.19 -5.78 2.31
CA TYR A 97 -4.08 -5.08 1.04
C TYR A 97 -4.71 -5.88 -0.11
N LYS A 98 -5.14 -5.14 -1.14
CA LYS A 98 -5.59 -5.71 -2.41
C LYS A 98 -5.06 -4.88 -3.56
N LEU A 99 -4.44 -5.56 -4.53
CA LEU A 99 -4.03 -4.94 -5.78
C LEU A 99 -5.21 -4.91 -6.76
N LYS A 100 -5.40 -3.76 -7.42
CA LYS A 100 -6.31 -3.56 -8.56
C LYS A 100 -5.54 -2.85 -9.67
N LYS A 101 -6.13 -2.74 -10.87
CA LYS A 101 -5.53 -1.97 -11.97
C LYS A 101 -5.15 -0.56 -11.50
N ASN A 102 -3.86 -0.23 -11.61
CA ASN A 102 -3.26 1.06 -11.21
C ASN A 102 -3.45 1.47 -9.74
N GLN A 103 -3.79 0.54 -8.85
CA GLN A 103 -4.07 0.86 -7.45
C GLN A 103 -3.65 -0.24 -6.48
N CYS A 104 -3.14 0.16 -5.32
CA CYS A 104 -3.08 -0.67 -4.13
C CYS A 104 -4.10 -0.15 -3.11
N ILE A 105 -5.01 -1.01 -2.66
CA ILE A 105 -6.03 -0.67 -1.68
C ILE A 105 -5.63 -1.28 -0.34
N LEU A 106 -5.29 -0.45 0.63
CA LEU A 106 -5.11 -0.89 2.02
C LEU A 106 -6.47 -0.89 2.72
N SER A 107 -6.77 -1.93 3.49
CA SER A 107 -7.96 -2.02 4.35
C SER A 107 -7.52 -2.06 5.79
N VAL A 108 -7.68 -0.94 6.49
CA VAL A 108 -7.30 -0.75 7.89
C VAL A 108 -8.51 -1.04 8.76
N ARG A 109 -8.48 -2.12 9.55
CA ARG A 109 -9.51 -2.41 10.54
C ARG A 109 -9.24 -1.62 11.82
N LYS A 110 -10.24 -0.89 12.28
CA LYS A 110 -10.18 -0.02 13.45
C LYS A 110 -10.52 -0.80 14.71
N SER A 111 -9.84 -0.52 15.81
CA SER A 111 -10.17 -1.09 17.12
C SER A 111 -11.51 -0.60 17.66
N PHE A 112 -11.83 0.66 17.39
CA PHE A 112 -13.06 1.30 17.82
C PHE A 112 -13.78 1.91 16.62
N PRO A 113 -15.12 1.77 16.56
CA PRO A 113 -15.91 2.40 15.52
C PRO A 113 -15.77 3.93 15.51
N GLY A 114 -15.57 4.54 14.35
CA GLY A 114 -15.56 6.00 14.19
C GLY A 114 -15.03 6.44 12.83
N LEU A 115 -15.50 7.57 12.33
CA LEU A 115 -15.03 8.14 11.06
C LEU A 115 -13.69 8.88 11.27
N TRP A 116 -12.71 8.53 10.45
CA TRP A 116 -11.36 9.09 10.42
C TRP A 116 -11.17 10.10 9.29
N ALA A 117 -12.04 10.11 8.27
CA ALA A 117 -11.89 10.96 7.08
C ALA A 117 -11.63 12.45 7.41
N ASN A 118 -12.33 12.99 8.40
CA ASN A 118 -12.17 14.40 8.82
C ASN A 118 -10.81 14.65 9.49
N ALA A 119 -10.27 13.66 10.21
CA ALA A 119 -8.96 13.76 10.85
C ALA A 119 -7.80 13.57 9.87
N LEU A 120 -8.05 13.02 8.69
CA LEU A 120 -7.06 12.75 7.64
C LEU A 120 -7.05 13.78 6.51
N SER A 121 -7.98 14.75 6.54
CA SER A 121 -8.12 15.82 5.54
C SER A 121 -7.53 17.17 5.98
N LEU A 122 -6.83 17.20 7.13
CA LEU A 122 -6.09 18.33 7.69
C LEU A 122 -4.60 18.17 7.40
#